data_AF-A0A975RXH3-F1
#
_entry.id   AF-A0A975RXH3-F1
#
_cell.length_a   1.000
_cell.length_b   1.000
_cell.length_c   1.000
_cell.angle_alpha   90.00
_cell.angle_beta   90.00
_cell.angle_gamma   90.00
#
_symmetry.space_group_name_H-M   'P 1'
#
loop_
_entity.id
_entity.type
_entity.pdbx_description
1 polymer ?
#
loop_
_entity_poly.entity_id
_entity_poly.type
_entity_poly.pdbx_seq_one_letter_code
_entity_poly.pdbx_strand_id
1 'polypeptide(L)'
;MFSSRDAYENDFCPVRDELLGEMYRANENGLPRLVESVSSDVRAMLALFCYRRSHLYSLALSIAASCSERDLIQLGGRVGSTLYALSRETKATRATASSSSRKPITLSTKPLSTFSPIEDQVDEEDFAEAATV
;
A
#
# COMPACT_ATOMS: atom_id res chain seq x y z
N MET A 1 21.90 -25.46 8.20
CA MET A 1 22.09 -24.01 8.27
C MET A 1 21.71 -23.45 6.91
N PHE A 2 20.57 -22.77 6.78
CA PHE A 2 20.25 -22.08 5.52
C PHE A 2 21.22 -20.91 5.38
N SER A 3 21.96 -20.86 4.28
CA SER A 3 22.87 -19.75 4.01
C SER A 3 22.05 -18.48 3.91
N SER A 4 22.49 -17.34 4.47
CA SER A 4 21.75 -16.06 4.35
C SER A 4 21.43 -15.68 2.89
N ARG A 5 22.18 -16.25 1.93
CA ARG A 5 21.89 -16.20 0.49
C ARG A 5 20.62 -16.95 0.07
N ASP A 6 20.40 -18.17 0.57
CA ASP A 6 19.24 -19.01 0.22
C ASP A 6 17.92 -18.43 0.72
N ALA A 7 17.94 -17.69 1.83
CA ALA A 7 16.77 -16.98 2.35
C ALA A 7 16.38 -15.77 1.48
N TYR A 8 17.32 -15.20 0.74
CA TYR A 8 17.07 -14.11 -0.22
C TYR A 8 16.69 -14.65 -1.62
N GLU A 9 17.25 -15.80 -2.02
CA GLU A 9 16.95 -16.43 -3.31
C GLU A 9 15.62 -17.18 -3.32
N ASN A 10 15.25 -17.86 -2.23
CA ASN A 10 13.93 -18.50 -2.14
C ASN A 10 12.84 -17.45 -1.93
N ASP A 11 11.83 -17.47 -2.81
CA ASP A 11 10.57 -16.73 -2.72
C ASP A 11 9.69 -17.22 -1.54
N PHE A 12 10.28 -17.57 -0.41
CA PHE A 12 9.55 -17.99 0.77
C PHE A 12 9.17 -16.77 1.60
N CYS A 13 7.86 -16.57 1.78
CA CYS A 13 7.38 -15.54 2.69
C CYS A 13 7.63 -16.00 4.13
N PRO A 14 8.36 -15.22 4.96
CA PRO A 14 8.69 -15.62 6.33
C PRO A 14 7.48 -15.49 7.29
N VAL A 15 6.34 -15.03 6.78
CA VAL A 15 5.07 -14.88 7.49
C VAL A 15 3.96 -15.56 6.70
N ARG A 16 2.84 -15.83 7.38
CA ARG A 16 1.64 -16.37 6.74
C ARG A 16 0.99 -15.35 5.81
N ASP A 17 0.32 -15.83 4.77
CA ASP A 17 -0.38 -14.98 3.79
C ASP A 17 -1.44 -14.09 4.43
N GLU A 18 -2.11 -14.56 5.49
CA GLU A 18 -3.09 -13.76 6.23
C GLU A 18 -2.46 -12.48 6.82
N LEU A 19 -1.31 -12.63 7.50
CA LEU A 19 -0.60 -11.50 8.11
C LEU A 19 -0.05 -10.55 7.04
N LEU A 20 0.50 -11.10 5.95
CA LEU A 20 0.97 -10.29 4.84
C LEU A 20 -0.17 -9.49 4.19
N GLY A 21 -1.35 -10.10 4.03
CA GLY A 21 -2.55 -9.46 3.51
C GLY A 21 -3.04 -8.33 4.42
N GLU A 22 -3.03 -8.55 5.74
CA GLU A 22 -3.35 -7.51 6.73
C GLU A 22 -2.38 -6.33 6.64
N MET A 23 -1.06 -6.59 6.58
CA MET A 23 -0.04 -5.55 6.44
C MET A 23 -0.18 -4.77 5.13
N TYR A 24 -0.49 -5.45 4.03
CA TYR A 24 -0.69 -4.82 2.72
C TYR A 24 -1.91 -3.88 2.69
N ARG A 25 -2.99 -4.24 3.40
CA ARG A 25 -4.21 -3.43 3.49
C ARG A 25 -4.16 -2.40 4.63
N ALA A 26 -3.22 -2.53 5.56
CA ALA A 26 -3.10 -1.63 6.69
C ALA A 26 -2.75 -0.21 6.27
N ASN A 27 -3.43 0.76 6.89
CA ASN A 27 -3.08 2.17 6.76
C ASN A 27 -1.74 2.48 7.47
N GLU A 28 -1.16 3.65 7.19
CA GLU A 28 0.08 4.16 7.79
C GLU A 28 0.10 4.11 9.33
N ASN A 29 -1.07 4.20 9.97
CA ASN A 29 -1.21 4.13 11.43
C ASN A 29 -1.25 2.68 11.97
N GLY A 30 -1.72 1.73 11.16
CA GLY A 30 -1.88 0.32 11.55
C GLY A 30 -0.66 -0.53 11.25
N LEU A 31 0.02 -0.23 10.14
CA LEU A 31 1.18 -0.99 9.68
C LEU A 31 2.33 -1.03 10.72
N PRO A 32 2.75 0.07 11.38
CA PRO A 32 3.83 0.03 12.37
C PRO A 32 3.55 -0.93 13.53
N ARG A 33 2.29 -1.02 13.99
CA ARG A 33 1.90 -1.92 15.08
C ARG A 33 1.97 -3.39 14.66
N LEU A 34 1.52 -3.71 13.44
CA LEU A 34 1.63 -5.06 12.90
C LEU A 34 3.09 -5.45 12.71
N VAL A 35 3.92 -4.53 12.21
CA VAL A 35 5.36 -4.72 12.05
C VAL A 35 6.04 -4.96 13.40
N GLU A 36 5.73 -4.20 14.44
CA GLU A 36 6.30 -4.38 15.79
C GLU A 36 5.98 -5.74 16.43
N SER A 37 4.88 -6.40 16.05
CA SER A 37 4.56 -7.75 16.53
C SER A 37 5.53 -8.83 16.02
N VAL A 38 6.34 -8.49 15.02
CA VAL A 38 7.27 -9.40 14.34
C VAL A 38 8.71 -9.09 14.76
N SER A 39 9.51 -10.15 14.97
CA SER A 39 10.94 -10.01 15.31
C SER A 39 11.73 -9.21 14.26
N SER A 40 12.83 -8.58 14.66
CA SER A 40 13.71 -7.79 13.76
C SER A 40 14.12 -8.56 12.50
N ASP A 41 14.52 -9.82 12.68
CA ASP A 41 15.09 -10.63 11.62
C ASP A 41 14.02 -11.00 10.58
N VAL A 42 12.82 -11.35 11.05
CA VAL A 42 11.67 -11.65 10.19
C VAL A 42 11.21 -10.40 9.44
N ARG A 43 11.23 -9.22 10.07
CA ARG A 43 10.93 -7.96 9.38
C ARG A 43 11.90 -7.65 8.26
N ALA A 44 13.20 -7.86 8.49
CA ALA A 44 14.23 -7.64 7.48
C ALA A 44 14.09 -8.64 6.32
N MET A 45 13.84 -9.93 6.60
CA MET A 45 13.52 -10.92 5.56
C MET A 45 12.26 -10.53 4.78
N LEU A 46 11.21 -10.08 5.47
CA LEU A 46 9.95 -9.69 4.85
C LEU A 46 10.12 -8.45 3.95
N ALA A 47 10.90 -7.46 4.37
CA ALA A 47 11.20 -6.29 3.57
C ALA A 47 11.93 -6.66 2.27
N LEU A 48 12.90 -7.57 2.33
CA LEU A 48 13.62 -8.07 1.16
C LEU A 48 12.72 -8.88 0.22
N PHE A 49 11.84 -9.72 0.78
CA PHE A 49 10.84 -10.47 0.03
C PHE A 49 9.87 -9.53 -0.73
N CYS A 50 9.37 -8.50 -0.05
CA CYS A 50 8.45 -7.52 -0.64
C CYS A 50 9.16 -6.64 -1.68
N TYR A 51 10.45 -6.32 -1.49
CA TYR A 51 11.20 -5.44 -2.40
C TYR A 51 11.33 -6.01 -3.82
N ARG A 52 11.39 -7.34 -3.97
CA ARG A 52 11.46 -8.01 -5.27
C ARG A 52 10.15 -7.96 -6.07
N ARG A 53 9.03 -7.64 -5.42
CA ARG A 53 7.69 -7.62 -6.02
C ARG A 53 7.23 -6.19 -6.23
N SER A 54 6.99 -5.80 -7.48
CA SER A 54 6.57 -4.43 -7.83
C SER A 54 5.32 -3.97 -7.07
N HIS A 55 4.32 -4.84 -6.90
CA HIS A 55 3.08 -4.54 -6.20
C HIS A 55 3.24 -4.42 -4.67
N LEU A 56 4.34 -4.93 -4.09
CA LEU A 56 4.64 -4.83 -2.66
C LEU A 56 5.76 -3.83 -2.36
N TYR A 57 6.25 -3.11 -3.37
CA TYR A 57 7.43 -2.27 -3.22
C TYR A 57 7.25 -1.14 -2.20
N SER A 58 6.07 -0.49 -2.19
CA SER A 58 5.73 0.54 -1.20
C SER A 58 5.69 -0.01 0.23
N LEU A 59 5.18 -1.23 0.39
CA LEU A 59 5.15 -1.96 1.65
C LEU A 59 6.58 -2.32 2.10
N ALA A 60 7.44 -2.77 1.17
CA ALA A 60 8.84 -3.09 1.44
C ALA A 60 9.59 -1.91 2.04
N LEU A 61 9.43 -0.71 1.46
CA LEU A 61 10.05 0.52 1.97
C LEU A 61 9.52 0.90 3.35
N SER A 62 8.22 0.74 3.58
CA SER A 62 7.58 1.06 4.86
C SER A 62 8.08 0.13 5.98
N ILE A 63 8.20 -1.17 5.70
CA ILE A 63 8.75 -2.15 6.65
C ILE A 63 10.25 -1.88 6.88
N ALA A 64 11.01 -1.64 5.81
CA ALA A 64 12.44 -1.34 5.88
C ALA A 64 12.74 -0.10 6.73
N ALA A 65 11.85 0.91 6.73
CA ALA A 65 12.00 2.11 7.55
C ALA A 65 12.01 1.82 9.07
N SER A 66 11.43 0.69 9.49
CA SER A 66 11.41 0.20 10.88
C SER A 66 12.54 -0.79 11.20
N CYS A 67 13.30 -1.23 10.20
CA CYS A 67 14.39 -2.19 10.34
C CYS A 67 15.72 -1.47 10.64
N SER A 68 16.66 -2.20 11.24
CA SER A 68 18.03 -1.72 11.37
C SER A 68 18.79 -1.96 10.05
N GLU A 69 19.77 -1.10 9.77
CA GLU A 69 20.62 -1.25 8.59
C GLU A 69 21.42 -2.57 8.64
N ARG A 70 21.86 -2.95 9.84
CA ARG A 70 22.64 -4.18 10.05
C ARG A 70 21.85 -5.42 9.67
N ASP A 71 20.59 -5.52 10.08
CA ASP A 71 19.75 -6.69 9.80
C ASP A 71 19.48 -6.82 8.30
N LEU A 72 19.20 -5.69 7.62
CA LEU A 72 18.99 -5.65 6.18
C LEU A 72 20.26 -6.07 5.42
N ILE A 73 21.44 -5.61 5.84
CA ILE A 73 22.73 -5.98 5.21
C ILE A 73 23.08 -7.44 5.49
N GLN A 74 22.84 -7.93 6.70
CA GLN A 74 23.15 -9.31 7.08
C GLN A 74 22.34 -10.34 6.28
N LEU A 75 21.08 -10.01 5.95
CA LEU A 75 20.18 -10.90 5.22
C LEU A 75 20.17 -10.62 3.70
N GLY A 76 20.28 -9.36 3.28
CA GLY A 76 20.15 -8.93 1.88
C GLY A 76 21.42 -8.38 1.25
N GLY A 77 22.54 -8.33 1.97
CA GLY A 77 23.82 -7.83 1.48
C GLY A 77 23.73 -6.42 0.89
N ARG A 78 24.17 -6.27 -0.36
CA ARG A 78 24.12 -4.99 -1.10
C ARG A 78 22.69 -4.50 -1.27
N VAL A 79 21.74 -5.38 -1.56
CA VAL A 79 20.33 -5.01 -1.73
C VAL A 79 19.75 -4.50 -0.41
N GLY A 80 20.17 -5.07 0.71
CA GLY A 80 19.84 -4.58 2.04
C GLY A 80 20.29 -3.13 2.28
N SER A 81 21.55 -2.83 1.92
CA SER A 81 22.08 -1.46 2.04
C SER A 81 21.32 -0.44 1.18
N THR A 82 20.98 -0.81 -0.07
CA THR A 82 20.21 0.06 -0.96
C THR A 82 18.77 0.23 -0.47
N LEU A 83 18.15 -0.83 0.02
CA LEU A 83 16.79 -0.80 0.55
C LEU A 83 16.70 0.10 1.79
N TYR A 84 17.72 0.05 2.67
CA TYR A 84 17.81 0.94 3.82
C TYR A 84 17.85 2.41 3.39
N ALA A 85 18.74 2.76 2.44
CA ALA A 85 18.86 4.13 1.93
C ALA A 85 17.53 4.63 1.31
N LEU A 86 16.90 3.82 0.46
CA LEU A 86 15.62 4.15 -0.18
C LEU A 86 14.48 4.35 0.84
N SER A 87 14.46 3.55 1.91
CA SER A 87 13.46 3.68 2.97
C SER A 87 13.58 4.98 3.77
N ARG A 88 14.79 5.56 3.85
CA ARG A 88 15.05 6.80 4.56
C ARG A 88 14.74 8.02 3.71
N GLU A 89 15.02 7.96 2.41
CA GLU A 89 14.66 9.01 1.46
C GLU A 89 13.14 9.19 1.38
N THR A 90 12.39 8.09 1.25
CA THR A 90 10.92 8.12 1.19
C THR A 90 10.29 8.65 2.48
N LYS A 91 10.85 8.31 3.65
CA LYS A 91 10.43 8.88 4.93
C LYS A 91 10.68 10.40 5.01
N ALA A 92 11.82 10.86 4.49
CA ALA A 92 12.15 12.29 4.46
C ALA A 92 11.17 13.06 3.56
N THR A 93 10.83 12.54 2.37
CA THR A 93 9.84 13.17 1.47
C THR A 93 8.45 13.26 2.10
N ARG A 94 8.02 12.24 2.88
CA ARG A 94 6.72 12.27 3.56
C ARG A 94 6.67 13.29 4.70
N ALA A 95 7.77 13.43 5.45
CA ALA A 95 7.88 14.43 6.51
C ALA A 95 7.82 15.87 5.97
N THR A 96 8.48 16.15 4.84
CA THR A 96 8.46 17.48 4.22
C THR A 96 7.11 17.82 3.57
N ALA A 97 6.38 16.81 3.05
CA ALA A 97 5.03 17.01 2.55
C ALA A 97 4.03 17.42 3.66
N SER A 98 4.21 16.93 4.89
CA SER A 98 3.37 17.29 6.03
C SER A 98 3.62 18.70 6.55
N SER A 99 4.79 19.29 6.29
CA SER A 99 5.12 20.68 6.66
C SER A 99 4.90 21.68 5.52
N SER A 100 4.50 21.21 4.33
CA SER A 100 4.29 22.08 3.19
C SER A 100 2.99 22.84 3.37
N SER A 101 3.12 24.09 3.83
CA SER A 101 2.08 25.13 3.88
C SER A 101 1.47 25.35 2.49
N ARG A 102 0.54 24.47 2.10
CA ARG A 102 -0.22 24.64 0.86
C ARG A 102 -1.05 25.91 0.99
N LYS A 103 -0.88 26.80 0.00
CA LYS A 103 -1.70 28.01 -0.15
C LYS A 103 -3.18 27.59 -0.16
N PRO A 104 -4.06 28.31 0.55
CA PRO A 104 -5.47 27.94 0.65
C PRO A 104 -6.09 27.84 -0.74
N ILE A 105 -6.71 26.70 -1.02
CA ILE A 105 -7.50 26.48 -2.23
C ILE A 105 -8.83 27.20 -1.99
N THR A 106 -9.09 28.28 -2.73
CA THR A 106 -10.39 28.96 -2.67
C THR A 106 -11.35 28.31 -3.66
N LEU A 107 -12.47 27.79 -3.15
CA LEU A 107 -13.57 27.35 -4.01
C LEU A 107 -14.29 28.57 -4.61
N SER A 108 -14.53 28.54 -5.92
CA SER A 108 -15.34 29.57 -6.58
C SER A 108 -16.79 29.36 -6.18
N THR A 109 -17.34 30.28 -5.39
CA THR A 109 -18.74 30.25 -4.91
C THR A 109 -19.74 30.71 -5.97
N LYS A 110 -19.43 30.57 -7.26
CA LYS A 110 -20.39 30.88 -8.32
C LYS A 110 -21.47 29.79 -8.32
N PRO A 111 -22.75 30.12 -8.03
CA PRO A 111 -23.80 29.12 -8.07
C PRO A 111 -23.93 28.60 -9.51
N LEU A 112 -23.94 27.27 -9.66
CA LEU A 112 -24.22 26.64 -10.95
C LEU A 112 -25.61 27.07 -11.40
N SER A 113 -25.72 27.45 -12.68
CA SER A 113 -26.99 27.83 -13.30
C SER A 113 -28.00 26.67 -13.22
N THR A 114 -29.24 26.98 -12.84
CA THR A 114 -30.34 26.04 -12.64
C THR A 114 -30.53 25.13 -13.85
N PHE A 115 -30.39 23.82 -13.64
CA PHE A 115 -30.74 22.81 -14.64
C PHE A 115 -32.24 22.88 -14.94
N SER A 116 -32.59 22.88 -16.24
CA SER A 116 -33.98 22.79 -16.68
C SER A 116 -34.53 21.39 -16.42
N PRO A 117 -35.78 21.23 -15.93
CA PRO A 117 -36.40 19.92 -15.76
C PRO A 117 -36.51 19.16 -17.09
N ILE A 118 -36.19 17.87 -17.05
CA ILE A 118 -36.37 16.93 -18.16
C ILE A 118 -37.83 16.46 -18.10
N GLU A 119 -38.58 16.65 -19.20
CA GLU A 119 -39.95 16.17 -19.34
C GLU A 119 -39.95 14.65 -19.60
N ASP A 120 -40.49 13.86 -18.66
CA ASP A 120 -40.73 12.43 -18.83
C ASP A 120 -41.90 12.23 -19.82
N GLN A 121 -41.58 11.80 -21.04
CA GLN A 121 -42.58 11.21 -21.94
C GLN A 121 -42.57 9.69 -21.71
N VAL A 122 -43.62 9.20 -21.04
CA VAL A 122 -43.91 7.78 -20.92
C VAL A 122 -44.61 7.31 -22.20
N ASP A 123 -43.91 6.55 -23.04
CA ASP A 123 -44.52 5.79 -24.13
C ASP A 123 -45.21 4.55 -23.54
N GLU A 124 -46.54 4.59 -23.49
CA GLU A 124 -47.40 3.45 -23.17
C GLU A 124 -47.87 2.83 -24.49
N GLU A 125 -47.30 1.70 -24.91
CA GLU A 125 -47.93 0.79 -25.88
C GLU A 125 -47.27 -0.62 -25.87
N ASP A 126 -47.96 -1.54 -25.18
CA ASP A 126 -48.23 -2.96 -25.47
C ASP A 126 -47.10 -3.93 -25.87
N PHE A 127 -46.97 -5.05 -25.13
CA PHE A 127 -47.01 -6.42 -25.65
C PHE A 127 -46.71 -7.43 -24.52
N ALA A 128 -47.69 -8.27 -24.16
CA ALA A 128 -47.56 -9.74 -24.13
C ALA A 128 -48.72 -10.40 -23.37
N GLU A 129 -49.67 -10.85 -24.17
CA GLU A 129 -50.55 -11.99 -23.96
C GLU A 129 -49.83 -13.23 -23.37
N ALA A 130 -50.34 -13.72 -22.23
CA ALA A 130 -50.27 -15.09 -21.69
C ALA A 130 -50.90 -15.07 -20.27
N ALA A 131 -51.76 -15.96 -19.76
CA ALA A 131 -52.27 -17.26 -20.17
C ALA A 131 -53.47 -17.63 -19.25
N THR A 132 -54.50 -18.25 -19.84
CA THR A 132 -55.35 -19.36 -19.31
C THR A 132 -55.65 -19.51 -17.81
N VAL A 133 -56.95 -19.45 -17.44
CA VAL A 133 -57.88 -20.57 -17.11
C VAL A 133 -59.20 -19.99 -16.63
#